data_AF-A0A3M1ICD4-F1
#
_entry.id   AF-A0A3M1ICD4-F1
#
_cell.length_a   1.000
_cell.length_b   1.000
_cell.length_c   1.000
_cell.angle_alpha   90.00
_cell.angle_beta   90.00
_cell.angle_gamma   90.00
#
_symmetry.space_group_name_H-M   'P 1'
#
loop_
_entity.id
_entity.type
_entity.pdbx_description
1 polymer ?
#
loop_
_entity_poly.entity_id
_entity_poly.type
_entity_poly.pdbx_seq_one_letter_code
_entity_poly.pdbx_strand_id
1 'polypeptide(L)'
;MQKNNRLGCLTGSGILAALVTALVIVGVALAQGNTLFSAGALNAQTGEEALGGVTSHAQIGGDCKACHTAPWSADTMADRCQRCHADIAIQRTDTTSLHGAIYETGADLSCRACHPEHRGPDAPLTVMSGGAFPHETLGFSLAAHQRSARGDPFLCQDCHGEDITTFDPATCETCHREMDAAFTQAHVLWVGNDCLACHDGVDTYGAAFDHNRLDFALV
;
A
#
# COMPACT_ATOMS: atom_id res chain seq x y z
N MET A 1 33.80 56.56 -9.21
CA MET A 1 34.50 55.27 -9.35
C MET A 1 33.46 54.14 -9.34
N GLN A 2 33.13 53.57 -10.51
CA GLN A 2 32.31 52.36 -10.60
C GLN A 2 33.16 51.14 -10.22
N LYS A 3 32.78 50.44 -9.14
CA LYS A 3 33.34 49.12 -8.82
C LYS A 3 32.72 48.10 -9.79
N ASN A 4 33.49 47.68 -10.78
CA ASN A 4 33.14 46.52 -11.61
C ASN A 4 33.26 45.25 -10.75
N ASN A 5 32.14 44.79 -10.19
CA ASN A 5 32.04 43.45 -9.65
C ASN A 5 32.07 42.45 -10.81
N ARG A 6 33.28 42.02 -11.20
CA ARG A 6 33.43 40.87 -12.09
C ARG A 6 32.90 39.64 -11.35
N LEU A 7 31.73 39.16 -11.76
CA LEU A 7 31.16 37.89 -11.31
C LEU A 7 32.25 36.80 -11.48
N GLY A 8 32.73 36.24 -10.37
CA GLY A 8 33.88 35.33 -10.34
C GLY A 8 33.73 34.09 -11.23
N CYS A 9 32.50 33.73 -11.57
CA CYS A 9 32.13 32.65 -12.49
C CYS A 9 32.44 32.89 -13.97
N LEU A 10 32.76 34.13 -14.39
CA LEU A 10 33.12 34.46 -15.78
C LEU A 10 34.62 34.74 -15.96
N THR A 11 35.44 34.37 -14.97
CA THR A 11 36.91 34.43 -15.09
C THR A 11 37.41 33.27 -15.97
N GLY A 12 38.55 33.44 -16.66
CA GLY A 12 39.11 32.38 -17.51
C GLY A 12 39.37 31.07 -16.75
N SER A 13 39.76 31.15 -15.47
CA SER A 13 39.88 30.02 -14.56
C SER A 13 38.53 29.40 -14.19
N GLY A 14 37.47 30.21 -14.03
CA GLY A 14 36.11 29.73 -13.79
C GLY A 14 35.54 28.97 -14.99
N ILE A 15 35.78 29.48 -16.21
CA ILE A 15 35.38 28.80 -17.45
C ILE A 15 36.14 27.48 -17.62
N LEU A 16 37.46 27.46 -17.38
CA LEU A 16 38.27 26.25 -17.45
C LEU A 16 37.78 25.18 -16.44
N ALA A 17 37.53 25.58 -15.19
CA ALA A 17 37.02 24.68 -14.16
C ALA A 17 35.64 24.12 -14.52
N ALA A 18 34.74 24.95 -15.08
CA ALA A 18 33.44 24.50 -15.55
C ALA A 18 33.54 23.47 -16.70
N LEU A 19 34.43 23.71 -17.67
CA LEU A 19 34.67 22.79 -18.78
C LEU A 19 35.25 21.44 -18.31
N VAL A 20 36.23 21.48 -17.41
CA VAL A 20 36.81 20.25 -16.82
C VAL A 20 35.74 19.48 -16.05
N THR A 21 34.93 20.16 -15.24
CA THR A 21 33.84 19.53 -14.49
C THR A 21 32.81 18.91 -15.44
N ALA A 22 32.41 19.60 -16.50
CA ALA A 22 31.49 19.08 -17.51
C ALA A 22 32.07 17.85 -18.22
N LEU A 23 33.35 17.87 -18.60
CA LEU A 23 34.03 16.72 -19.21
C LEU A 23 34.11 15.52 -18.26
N VAL A 24 34.36 15.75 -16.97
CA VAL A 24 34.35 14.69 -15.96
C VAL A 24 32.95 14.10 -15.80
N ILE A 25 31.91 14.94 -15.70
CA ILE A 25 30.51 14.47 -15.61
C ILE A 25 30.13 13.66 -16.84
N VAL A 26 30.45 14.13 -18.05
CA VAL A 26 30.19 13.41 -19.30
C VAL A 26 30.98 12.11 -19.36
N GLY A 27 32.27 12.13 -18.97
CA GLY A 27 33.10 10.93 -18.93
C GLY A 27 32.57 9.87 -17.97
N VAL A 28 32.13 10.28 -16.77
CA VAL A 28 31.48 9.39 -15.80
C VAL A 28 30.15 8.86 -16.32
N ALA A 29 29.30 9.73 -16.91
CA ALA A 29 28.01 9.32 -17.47
C ALA A 29 28.15 8.33 -18.64
N LEU A 30 29.18 8.49 -19.49
CA LEU A 30 29.48 7.54 -20.56
C LEU A 30 30.05 6.21 -20.03
N ALA A 31 30.89 6.26 -18.99
CA ALA A 31 31.53 5.07 -18.44
C ALA A 31 30.61 4.22 -17.54
N GLN A 32 29.74 4.87 -16.77
CA GLN A 32 28.82 4.21 -15.83
C GLN A 32 27.39 4.09 -16.37
N GLY A 33 27.11 4.65 -17.55
CA GLY A 33 25.76 4.84 -18.06
C GLY A 33 24.94 5.77 -17.16
N ASN A 34 23.61 5.71 -17.29
CA ASN A 34 22.66 6.45 -16.44
C ASN A 34 22.46 5.81 -15.05
N THR A 35 23.35 4.94 -14.58
CA THR A 35 23.20 4.22 -13.29
C THR A 35 23.15 5.17 -12.09
N LEU A 36 23.85 6.29 -12.15
CA LEU A 36 23.80 7.37 -11.14
C LEU A 36 22.41 8.00 -10.96
N PHE A 37 21.54 7.87 -11.96
CA PHE A 37 20.16 8.40 -11.95
C PHE A 37 19.11 7.30 -12.15
N SER A 38 19.51 6.03 -12.01
CA SER A 38 18.58 4.92 -12.13
C SER A 38 17.79 4.75 -10.84
N ALA A 39 16.47 4.83 -10.92
CA ALA A 39 15.59 4.55 -9.79
C ALA A 39 15.66 3.07 -9.34
N GLY A 40 16.22 2.18 -10.17
CA GLY A 40 16.24 0.74 -9.99
C GLY A 40 15.55 0.01 -11.15
N ALA A 41 15.69 -1.32 -11.19
CA ALA A 41 15.03 -2.15 -12.20
C ALA A 41 13.53 -2.29 -11.90
N LEU A 42 12.73 -2.34 -12.97
CA LEU A 42 11.30 -2.58 -12.90
C LEU A 42 10.99 -4.02 -12.48
N ASN A 43 9.85 -4.22 -11.81
CA ASN A 43 9.35 -5.54 -11.47
C ASN A 43 9.09 -6.40 -12.72
N ALA A 44 9.49 -7.67 -12.67
CA ALA A 44 9.36 -8.64 -13.75
C ALA A 44 8.38 -9.78 -13.45
N GLN A 45 7.69 -9.73 -12.31
CA GLN A 45 6.66 -10.71 -11.96
C GLN A 45 5.52 -10.61 -12.98
N THR A 46 5.16 -11.77 -13.53
CA THR A 46 4.16 -11.85 -14.60
C THR A 46 2.77 -11.92 -13.96
N GLY A 47 1.90 -10.99 -14.31
CA GLY A 47 0.48 -11.06 -13.97
C GLY A 47 -0.25 -12.14 -14.77
N GLU A 48 -1.44 -12.49 -14.30
CA GLU A 48 -2.29 -13.50 -14.96
C GLU A 48 -2.78 -13.04 -16.33
N GLU A 49 -3.01 -11.73 -16.49
CA GLU A 49 -3.50 -11.11 -17.70
C GLU A 49 -2.57 -9.99 -18.21
N ALA A 50 -2.61 -9.74 -19.51
CA ALA A 50 -1.88 -8.64 -20.12
C ALA A 50 -2.68 -7.33 -19.96
N LEU A 51 -2.11 -6.35 -19.26
CA LEU A 51 -2.70 -5.02 -19.06
C LEU A 51 -1.91 -3.99 -19.86
N GLY A 52 -2.60 -3.17 -20.65
CA GLY A 52 -1.94 -2.17 -21.50
C GLY A 52 -0.93 -2.74 -22.52
N GLY A 53 -1.04 -4.04 -22.84
CA GLY A 53 -0.16 -4.74 -23.78
C GLY A 53 1.10 -5.35 -23.17
N VAL A 54 1.25 -5.33 -21.84
CA VAL A 54 2.34 -5.99 -21.11
C VAL A 54 1.82 -6.94 -20.04
N THR A 55 2.57 -7.99 -19.71
CA THR A 55 2.27 -8.92 -18.61
C THR A 55 3.11 -8.65 -17.37
N SER A 56 4.12 -7.77 -17.45
CA SER A 56 4.89 -7.28 -16.30
C SER A 56 5.43 -5.88 -16.59
N HIS A 57 5.71 -5.10 -15.54
CA HIS A 57 6.24 -3.75 -15.72
C HIS A 57 7.62 -3.74 -16.41
N ALA A 58 8.44 -4.78 -16.24
CA ALA A 58 9.73 -4.91 -16.91
C ALA A 58 9.62 -4.92 -18.44
N GLN A 59 8.49 -5.37 -19.01
CA GLN A 59 8.25 -5.34 -20.46
C GLN A 59 8.03 -3.93 -21.02
N ILE A 60 7.64 -2.96 -20.18
CA ILE A 60 7.59 -1.52 -20.55
C ILE A 60 8.99 -1.03 -20.92
N GLY A 61 10.03 -1.64 -20.36
CA GLY A 61 11.42 -1.36 -20.69
C GLY A 61 11.81 0.08 -20.43
N GLY A 62 12.32 0.76 -21.46
CA GLY A 62 12.79 2.15 -21.36
C GLY A 62 11.71 3.22 -21.55
N ASP A 63 10.43 2.85 -21.70
CA ASP A 63 9.36 3.84 -21.91
C ASP A 63 8.93 4.50 -20.60
N CYS A 64 9.81 5.31 -20.00
CA CYS A 64 9.58 5.92 -18.68
C CYS A 64 8.29 6.76 -18.61
N LYS A 65 7.85 7.32 -19.75
CA LYS A 65 6.60 8.07 -19.86
C LYS A 65 5.36 7.17 -19.75
N ALA A 66 5.47 5.85 -19.77
CA ALA A 66 4.36 4.98 -19.45
C ALA A 66 3.80 5.27 -18.04
N CYS A 67 4.67 5.66 -17.09
CA CYS A 67 4.28 5.94 -15.71
C CYS A 67 4.59 7.38 -15.26
N HIS A 68 5.73 7.95 -15.68
CA HIS A 68 6.18 9.26 -15.21
C HIS A 68 5.64 10.42 -16.06
N THR A 69 4.94 11.35 -15.41
CA THR A 69 4.41 12.54 -16.07
C THR A 69 5.46 13.65 -16.20
N ALA A 70 5.33 14.43 -17.27
CA ALA A 70 6.13 15.64 -17.41
C ALA A 70 5.60 16.71 -16.45
N PRO A 71 6.44 17.63 -15.92
CA PRO A 71 5.99 18.67 -14.98
C PRO A 71 4.89 19.61 -15.51
N TRP A 72 4.76 19.73 -16.83
CA TRP A 72 3.73 20.53 -17.51
C TRP A 72 2.51 19.70 -17.98
N SER A 73 2.50 18.39 -17.68
CA SER A 73 1.38 17.51 -18.01
C SER A 73 0.23 17.75 -17.04
N ALA A 74 -1.01 17.73 -17.55
CA ALA A 74 -2.19 17.70 -16.69
C ALA A 74 -2.35 16.33 -16.00
N ASP A 75 -1.88 15.25 -16.63
CA ASP A 75 -1.88 13.91 -16.03
C ASP A 75 -0.98 13.84 -14.79
N THR A 76 -1.43 13.07 -13.82
CA THR A 76 -0.66 12.56 -12.69
C THR A 76 -0.10 11.17 -12.97
N MET A 77 0.87 10.71 -12.17
CA MET A 77 1.36 9.34 -12.24
C MET A 77 0.23 8.33 -11.99
N ALA A 78 -0.69 8.65 -11.08
CA ALA A 78 -1.86 7.80 -10.80
C ALA A 78 -2.73 7.60 -12.04
N ASP A 79 -3.00 8.67 -12.80
CA ASP A 79 -3.75 8.59 -14.06
C ASP A 79 -3.09 7.64 -15.06
N ARG A 80 -1.76 7.60 -15.08
CA ARG A 80 -1.01 6.72 -15.98
C ARG A 80 -1.06 5.25 -15.54
N CYS A 81 -0.94 4.95 -14.25
CA CYS A 81 -1.13 3.60 -13.73
C CYS A 81 -2.52 3.06 -14.11
N GLN A 82 -3.55 3.89 -13.96
CA GLN A 82 -4.95 3.51 -14.19
C GLN A 82 -5.32 3.30 -15.66
N ARG A 83 -4.48 3.71 -16.62
CA ARG A 83 -4.71 3.41 -18.04
C ARG A 83 -4.61 1.93 -18.36
N CYS A 84 -3.71 1.22 -17.66
CA CYS A 84 -3.56 -0.22 -17.80
C CYS A 84 -4.41 -0.94 -16.73
N HIS A 85 -4.45 -0.39 -15.51
CA HIS A 85 -5.26 -0.89 -14.40
C HIS A 85 -6.64 -0.25 -14.35
N ALA A 86 -7.43 -0.40 -15.43
CA ALA A 86 -8.73 0.27 -15.58
C ALA A 86 -9.73 -0.14 -14.48
N ASP A 87 -9.70 -1.40 -14.03
CA ASP A 87 -10.58 -1.87 -12.95
C ASP A 87 -10.34 -1.15 -11.63
N ILE A 88 -9.09 -0.78 -11.34
CA ILE A 88 -8.75 0.00 -10.15
C ILE A 88 -9.32 1.41 -10.25
N ALA A 89 -9.44 1.97 -11.45
CA ALA A 89 -10.13 3.24 -11.65
C ALA A 89 -11.61 3.16 -11.28
N ILE A 90 -12.27 2.03 -11.59
CA ILE A 90 -13.66 1.77 -11.22
C ILE A 90 -13.77 1.58 -9.70
N GLN A 91 -12.94 0.71 -9.11
CA GLN A 91 -12.93 0.45 -7.67
C GLN A 91 -12.77 1.75 -6.86
N ARG A 92 -11.86 2.64 -7.25
CA ARG A 92 -11.67 3.92 -6.55
C ARG A 92 -12.92 4.81 -6.49
N THR A 93 -13.87 4.63 -7.40
CA THR A 93 -15.14 5.36 -7.39
C THR A 93 -16.25 4.65 -6.63
N ASP A 94 -16.05 3.37 -6.31
CA ASP A 94 -16.96 2.53 -5.55
C ASP A 94 -16.51 2.43 -4.10
N THR A 95 -17.19 3.15 -3.20
CA THR A 95 -16.91 3.17 -1.76
C THR A 95 -17.08 1.82 -1.07
N THR A 96 -17.74 0.86 -1.72
CA THR A 96 -17.86 -0.51 -1.21
C THR A 96 -16.64 -1.37 -1.53
N SER A 97 -15.78 -0.92 -2.45
CA SER A 97 -14.51 -1.58 -2.75
C SER A 97 -13.41 -1.13 -1.80
N LEU A 98 -12.39 -1.98 -1.63
CA LEU A 98 -11.21 -1.66 -0.81
C LEU A 98 -10.56 -0.34 -1.20
N HIS A 99 -10.29 -0.14 -2.50
CA HIS A 99 -9.65 1.08 -2.97
C HIS A 99 -10.55 2.30 -2.79
N GLY A 100 -11.86 2.20 -3.04
CA GLY A 100 -12.78 3.33 -2.83
C GLY A 100 -12.88 3.75 -1.37
N ALA A 101 -13.00 2.78 -0.45
CA ALA A 101 -13.01 3.04 0.98
C ALA A 101 -11.70 3.71 1.47
N ILE A 102 -10.54 3.26 0.99
CA ILE A 102 -9.26 3.92 1.32
C ILE A 102 -9.23 5.37 0.83
N TYR A 103 -9.70 5.64 -0.39
CA TYR A 103 -9.72 7.00 -0.93
C TYR A 103 -10.75 7.91 -0.22
N GLU A 104 -11.85 7.35 0.29
CA GLU A 104 -12.88 8.11 1.01
C GLU A 104 -12.38 8.65 2.35
N THR A 105 -11.51 7.92 3.06
CA THR A 105 -10.93 8.37 4.35
C THR A 105 -10.04 9.61 4.24
N GLY A 106 -9.78 10.11 3.02
CA GLY A 106 -8.96 11.30 2.80
C GLY A 106 -7.48 11.06 3.07
N ALA A 107 -7.06 9.80 3.21
CA ALA A 107 -5.67 9.44 3.23
C ALA A 107 -5.09 9.79 1.85
N ASP A 108 -4.24 10.82 1.77
CA ASP A 108 -3.48 11.22 0.56
C ASP A 108 -2.38 10.19 0.24
N LEU A 109 -2.80 8.92 0.14
CA LEU A 109 -1.95 7.79 -0.17
C LEU A 109 -1.88 7.68 -1.68
N SER A 110 -0.78 8.20 -2.23
CA SER A 110 -0.41 7.89 -3.61
C SER A 110 -0.30 6.37 -3.78
N CYS A 111 -0.67 5.84 -4.95
CA CYS A 111 -0.66 4.39 -5.23
C CYS A 111 0.66 3.73 -4.82
N ARG A 112 1.79 4.42 -5.08
CA ARG A 112 3.16 3.98 -4.76
C ARG A 112 3.48 3.81 -3.27
N ALA A 113 2.64 4.31 -2.36
CA ALA A 113 2.80 4.11 -0.93
C ALA A 113 2.63 2.63 -0.57
N CYS A 114 1.64 1.98 -1.18
CA CYS A 114 1.41 0.54 -1.05
C CYS A 114 1.96 -0.22 -2.26
N HIS A 115 2.05 0.40 -3.44
CA HIS A 115 2.50 -0.24 -4.68
C HIS A 115 3.85 0.26 -5.18
N PRO A 116 4.95 -0.05 -4.48
CA PRO A 116 6.26 0.44 -4.85
C PRO A 116 6.75 -0.20 -6.15
N GLU A 117 7.43 0.60 -6.95
CA GLU A 117 8.15 0.15 -8.15
C GLU A 117 9.64 0.53 -8.01
N HIS A 118 10.46 0.06 -8.95
CA HIS A 118 11.91 0.22 -9.01
C HIS A 118 12.68 -0.48 -7.90
N ARG A 119 12.10 -1.53 -7.31
CA ARG A 119 12.75 -2.31 -6.24
C ARG A 119 13.44 -3.58 -6.74
N GLY A 120 13.44 -3.80 -8.05
CA GLY A 120 14.03 -4.98 -8.68
C GLY A 120 12.98 -5.92 -9.28
N PRO A 121 13.43 -6.87 -10.13
CA PRO A 121 12.54 -7.76 -10.89
C PRO A 121 11.66 -8.65 -10.01
N ASP A 122 12.16 -9.04 -8.83
CA ASP A 122 11.47 -9.99 -7.94
C ASP A 122 10.81 -9.31 -6.73
N ALA A 123 10.90 -7.98 -6.61
CA ALA A 123 10.38 -7.27 -5.44
C ALA A 123 8.85 -7.20 -5.44
N PRO A 124 8.18 -7.34 -4.29
CA PRO A 124 6.73 -7.29 -4.21
C PRO A 124 6.19 -5.91 -4.65
N LEU A 125 5.20 -5.92 -5.54
CA LEU A 125 4.50 -4.73 -6.03
C LEU A 125 3.37 -4.27 -5.11
N THR A 126 3.07 -5.00 -4.05
CA THR A 126 2.15 -4.57 -3.01
C THR A 126 2.81 -4.83 -1.66
N VAL A 127 3.01 -3.76 -0.90
CA VAL A 127 3.56 -3.81 0.45
C VAL A 127 2.57 -3.13 1.39
N MET A 128 1.98 -3.91 2.28
CA MET A 128 1.16 -3.42 3.39
C MET A 128 1.98 -3.58 4.66
N SER A 129 3.03 -2.77 4.78
CA SER A 129 3.92 -2.79 5.94
C SER A 129 4.23 -1.36 6.37
N GLY A 130 3.74 -0.97 7.54
CA GLY A 130 3.94 0.37 8.09
C GLY A 130 2.87 1.36 7.64
N GLY A 131 1.84 1.52 8.47
CA GLY A 131 0.68 2.39 8.29
C GLY A 131 -0.53 1.72 8.95
N ALA A 132 -1.34 2.47 9.68
CA ALA A 132 -2.59 1.95 10.21
C ALA A 132 -3.52 1.70 9.01
N PHE A 133 -3.55 0.46 8.49
CA PHE A 133 -4.57 0.06 7.53
C PHE A 133 -5.93 0.26 8.20
N PRO A 134 -6.84 1.04 7.60
CA PRO A 134 -8.03 1.55 8.29
C PRO A 134 -9.12 0.47 8.35
N HIS A 135 -8.87 -0.59 9.11
CA HIS A 135 -9.79 -1.71 9.25
C HIS A 135 -11.18 -1.24 9.71
N GLU A 136 -11.24 -0.22 10.56
CA GLU A 136 -12.46 0.43 11.02
C GLU A 136 -13.32 1.04 9.90
N THR A 137 -12.72 1.41 8.76
CA THR A 137 -13.46 1.91 7.59
C THR A 137 -13.97 0.75 6.72
N LEU A 138 -13.36 -0.43 6.85
CA LEU A 138 -13.61 -1.59 6.01
C LEU A 138 -14.50 -2.64 6.69
N GLY A 139 -15.21 -2.26 7.74
CA GLY A 139 -16.25 -3.07 8.38
C GLY A 139 -15.83 -3.86 9.61
N PHE A 140 -14.56 -3.78 10.05
CA PHE A 140 -14.12 -4.41 11.30
C PHE A 140 -13.01 -3.61 11.97
N SER A 141 -13.24 -3.07 13.16
CA SER A 141 -12.22 -2.33 13.90
C SER A 141 -11.22 -3.26 14.60
N LEU A 142 -9.98 -2.83 14.72
CA LEU A 142 -9.00 -3.52 15.58
C LEU A 142 -8.99 -3.01 17.03
N ALA A 143 -9.97 -2.20 17.45
CA ALA A 143 -10.01 -1.62 18.78
C ALA A 143 -9.99 -2.67 19.91
N ALA A 144 -10.78 -3.73 19.77
CA ALA A 144 -10.78 -4.90 20.67
C ALA A 144 -9.66 -5.93 20.34
N HIS A 145 -9.04 -5.81 19.17
CA HIS A 145 -8.04 -6.76 18.65
C HIS A 145 -6.66 -6.11 18.48
N GLN A 146 -6.18 -5.43 19.52
CA GLN A 146 -4.85 -4.82 19.51
C GLN A 146 -3.74 -5.80 19.89
N ARG A 147 -4.08 -6.85 20.67
CA ARG A 147 -3.13 -7.81 21.23
C ARG A 147 -3.72 -9.21 21.26
N SER A 148 -2.87 -10.19 21.06
CA SER A 148 -3.21 -11.60 21.25
C SER A 148 -3.46 -11.93 22.72
N ALA A 149 -4.00 -13.11 22.99
CA ALA A 149 -4.17 -13.64 24.35
C ALA A 149 -2.84 -13.72 25.15
N ARG A 150 -1.70 -13.72 24.46
CA ARG A 150 -0.36 -13.72 25.07
C ARG A 150 0.19 -12.32 25.34
N GLY A 151 -0.49 -11.27 24.87
CA GLY A 151 -0.13 -9.86 25.06
C GLY A 151 0.72 -9.26 23.94
N ASP A 152 1.06 -10.03 22.91
CA ASP A 152 1.81 -9.60 21.73
C ASP A 152 0.91 -8.82 20.74
N PRO A 153 1.43 -7.81 20.04
CA PRO A 153 0.67 -7.12 18.99
C PRO A 153 0.36 -8.08 17.83
N PHE A 154 -0.84 -8.00 17.27
CA PHE A 154 -1.19 -8.79 16.09
C PHE A 154 -0.41 -8.34 14.86
N LEU A 155 0.02 -9.32 14.08
CA LEU A 155 0.54 -9.16 12.73
C LEU A 155 -0.59 -9.41 11.72
N CYS A 156 -0.46 -8.87 10.52
CA CYS A 156 -1.47 -9.03 9.46
C CYS A 156 -1.78 -10.52 9.17
N GLN A 157 -0.72 -11.34 9.15
CA GLN A 157 -0.76 -12.78 8.93
C GLN A 157 -1.48 -13.56 10.04
N ASP A 158 -1.62 -12.99 11.24
CA ASP A 158 -2.32 -13.67 12.34
C ASP A 158 -3.83 -13.76 12.07
N CYS A 159 -4.38 -12.85 11.24
CA CYS A 159 -5.78 -12.87 10.83
C CYS A 159 -5.96 -13.32 9.37
N HIS A 160 -5.08 -12.90 8.47
CA HIS A 160 -5.23 -13.11 7.03
C HIS A 160 -4.42 -14.31 6.48
N GLY A 161 -3.59 -14.95 7.29
CA GLY A 161 -2.75 -16.05 6.85
C GLY A 161 -1.69 -15.61 5.83
N GLU A 162 -1.52 -16.39 4.76
CA GLU A 162 -0.52 -16.13 3.73
C GLU A 162 -0.95 -15.06 2.72
N ASP A 163 -2.26 -14.88 2.50
CA ASP A 163 -2.81 -13.94 1.52
C ASP A 163 -3.67 -12.87 2.20
N ILE A 164 -3.07 -11.67 2.31
CA ILE A 164 -3.68 -10.48 2.91
C ILE A 164 -4.94 -9.99 2.20
N THR A 165 -5.17 -10.41 0.95
CA THR A 165 -6.36 -10.03 0.18
C THR A 165 -7.59 -10.88 0.51
N THR A 166 -7.39 -11.95 1.27
CA THR A 166 -8.46 -12.87 1.69
C THR A 166 -8.58 -12.87 3.20
N PHE A 167 -9.76 -13.22 3.70
CA PHE A 167 -10.01 -13.41 5.13
C PHE A 167 -10.96 -14.59 5.31
N ASP A 168 -10.55 -15.57 6.12
CA ASP A 168 -11.40 -16.69 6.52
C ASP A 168 -12.08 -16.35 7.86
N PRO A 169 -13.42 -16.18 7.90
CA PRO A 169 -14.14 -15.93 9.14
C PRO A 169 -13.96 -17.04 10.20
N ALA A 170 -13.58 -18.26 9.82
CA ALA A 170 -13.30 -19.34 10.77
C ALA A 170 -12.09 -19.04 11.70
N THR A 171 -11.24 -18.08 11.34
CA THR A 171 -10.13 -17.60 12.17
C THR A 171 -10.64 -17.08 13.53
N CYS A 172 -11.80 -16.42 13.55
CA CYS A 172 -12.42 -15.92 14.77
C CYS A 172 -12.65 -17.07 15.77
N GLU A 173 -13.38 -18.10 15.33
CA GLU A 173 -13.69 -19.25 16.17
C GLU A 173 -12.43 -20.00 16.60
N THR A 174 -11.45 -20.15 15.71
CA THR A 174 -10.19 -20.86 16.00
C THR A 174 -9.48 -20.24 17.20
N CYS A 175 -9.20 -18.93 17.16
CA CYS A 175 -8.50 -18.24 18.24
C CYS A 175 -9.35 -18.16 19.53
N HIS A 176 -10.65 -17.84 19.41
CA HIS A 176 -11.50 -17.73 20.58
C HIS A 176 -11.70 -19.08 21.29
N ARG A 177 -11.75 -20.19 20.55
CA ARG A 177 -11.82 -21.54 21.13
C ARG A 177 -10.52 -21.92 21.86
N GLU A 178 -9.36 -21.45 21.41
CA GLU A 178 -8.10 -21.62 22.15
C GLU A 178 -8.10 -20.85 23.49
N MET A 179 -8.82 -19.73 23.56
CA MET A 179 -8.98 -18.95 24.79
C MET A 179 -9.99 -19.58 25.75
N ASP A 180 -11.18 -19.94 25.26
CA ASP A 180 -12.22 -20.62 26.04
C ASP A 180 -13.11 -21.50 25.14
N ALA A 181 -12.70 -22.76 25.01
CA ALA A 181 -13.42 -23.72 24.18
C ALA A 181 -14.87 -23.97 24.63
N ALA A 182 -15.14 -23.94 25.95
CA ALA A 182 -16.46 -24.22 26.48
C ALA A 182 -17.43 -23.07 26.18
N PHE A 183 -16.99 -21.84 26.41
CA PHE A 183 -17.76 -20.63 26.09
C PHE A 183 -18.00 -20.51 24.59
N THR A 184 -16.94 -20.57 23.76
CA THR A 184 -17.07 -20.42 22.30
C THR A 184 -18.01 -21.48 21.72
N GLN A 185 -17.89 -22.74 22.16
CA GLN A 185 -18.78 -23.80 21.69
C GLN A 185 -20.24 -23.54 22.05
N ALA A 186 -20.52 -23.10 23.28
CA ALA A 186 -21.88 -22.78 23.71
C ALA A 186 -22.44 -21.56 22.94
N HIS A 187 -21.61 -20.54 22.74
CA HIS A 187 -21.96 -19.33 21.98
C HIS A 187 -22.34 -19.67 20.55
N VAL A 188 -21.48 -20.39 19.82
CA VAL A 188 -21.73 -20.80 18.42
C VAL A 188 -22.98 -21.68 18.30
N LEU A 189 -23.26 -22.56 19.26
CA LEU A 189 -24.48 -23.39 19.26
C LEU A 189 -25.77 -22.56 19.41
N TRP A 190 -25.70 -21.42 20.11
CA TRP A 190 -26.86 -20.58 20.38
C TRP A 190 -27.11 -19.53 19.30
N VAL A 191 -26.06 -18.85 18.83
CA VAL A 191 -26.19 -17.71 17.89
C VAL A 191 -25.69 -18.01 16.48
N GLY A 192 -25.03 -19.15 16.27
CA GLY A 192 -24.41 -19.50 15.00
C GLY A 192 -22.94 -19.09 14.91
N ASN A 193 -22.33 -19.32 13.75
CA ASN A 193 -20.92 -19.08 13.47
C ASN A 193 -20.66 -17.81 12.63
N ASP A 194 -21.68 -17.01 12.37
CA ASP A 194 -21.53 -15.72 11.70
C ASP A 194 -21.07 -14.65 12.69
N CYS A 195 -19.80 -14.72 13.09
CA CYS A 195 -19.23 -13.84 14.11
C CYS A 195 -19.39 -12.35 13.74
N LEU A 196 -19.23 -12.03 12.45
CA LEU A 196 -19.24 -10.65 11.95
C LEU A 196 -20.64 -10.02 11.90
N ALA A 197 -21.72 -10.81 12.08
CA ALA A 197 -23.07 -10.28 12.21
C ALA A 197 -23.26 -9.41 13.47
N CYS A 198 -22.44 -9.64 14.50
CA CYS A 198 -22.50 -8.90 15.76
C CYS A 198 -21.15 -8.31 16.17
N HIS A 199 -20.03 -8.96 15.83
CA HIS A 199 -18.70 -8.47 16.17
C HIS A 199 -18.12 -7.61 15.04
N ASP A 200 -18.08 -6.31 15.29
CA ASP A 200 -17.48 -5.27 14.44
C ASP A 200 -16.10 -4.83 14.96
N GLY A 201 -15.58 -5.50 15.98
CA GLY A 201 -14.26 -5.25 16.56
C GLY A 201 -14.15 -4.00 17.45
N VAL A 202 -15.26 -3.30 17.73
CA VAL A 202 -15.36 -2.29 18.80
C VAL A 202 -16.17 -2.78 20.01
N ASP A 203 -16.58 -4.06 20.02
CA ASP A 203 -17.42 -4.69 21.05
C ASP A 203 -18.73 -3.93 21.33
N THR A 204 -19.28 -3.26 20.32
CA THR A 204 -20.61 -2.62 20.45
C THR A 204 -21.74 -3.63 20.33
N TYR A 205 -21.42 -4.83 19.85
CA TYR A 205 -22.33 -5.94 19.55
C TYR A 205 -23.46 -5.57 18.55
N GLY A 206 -23.37 -4.40 17.91
CA GLY A 206 -24.43 -3.80 17.10
C GLY A 206 -25.51 -3.09 17.93
N ALA A 207 -26.12 -2.04 17.37
CA ALA A 207 -27.07 -1.17 18.08
C ALA A 207 -28.35 -1.85 18.60
N ALA A 208 -28.66 -3.05 18.11
CA ALA A 208 -29.87 -3.81 18.46
C ALA A 208 -29.61 -4.93 19.48
N PHE A 209 -28.35 -5.19 19.83
CA PHE A 209 -28.00 -6.31 20.68
C PHE A 209 -27.94 -5.88 22.15
N ASP A 210 -28.74 -6.57 22.97
CA ASP A 210 -28.82 -6.35 24.40
C ASP A 210 -28.50 -7.67 25.11
N HIS A 211 -27.28 -7.77 25.65
CA HIS A 211 -26.82 -8.92 26.41
C HIS A 211 -27.75 -9.27 27.58
N ASN A 212 -28.51 -8.30 28.13
CA ASN A 212 -29.45 -8.55 29.23
C ASN A 212 -30.71 -9.31 28.79
N ARG A 213 -30.91 -9.54 27.50
CA ARG A 213 -32.01 -10.34 26.94
C ARG A 213 -31.58 -11.79 26.67
N LEU A 214 -30.33 -12.13 26.96
CA LEU A 214 -29.77 -13.46 26.83
C LEU A 214 -29.60 -14.08 28.22
N ASP A 215 -29.70 -15.40 28.31
CA ASP A 215 -29.67 -16.14 29.58
C ASP A 215 -28.27 -16.17 30.26
N PHE A 216 -27.27 -15.50 29.69
CA PHE A 216 -25.92 -15.44 30.25
C PHE A 216 -25.59 -14.03 30.76
N ALA A 217 -25.06 -13.97 31.98
CA ALA A 217 -24.61 -12.72 32.58
C ALA A 217 -23.21 -12.35 32.07
N LEU A 218 -23.05 -11.10 31.65
CA LEU A 218 -21.73 -10.48 31.57
C LEU A 218 -21.27 -10.23 33.01
N VAL A 219 -20.29 -10.99 33.47
CA VAL A 219 -19.55 -10.70 34.72
C VAL A 219 -18.49 -9.64 34.47
#